data_AF-A0A2G2LZW8-F1
#
_entry.id   AF-A0A2G2LZW8-F1
#
_cell.length_a   1.000
_cell.length_b   1.000
_cell.length_c   1.000
_cell.angle_alpha   90.00
_cell.angle_beta   90.00
_cell.angle_gamma   90.00
#
_symmetry.space_group_name_H-M   'P 1'
#
loop_
_entity.id
_entity.type
_entity.pdbx_description
1 polymer ?
#
loop_
_entity_poly.entity_id
_entity_poly.type
_entity_poly.pdbx_seq_one_letter_code
_entity_poly.pdbx_strand_id
1 'polypeptide(L)'
;MLVLVFFSIFNIATLMPVSLGADAQKLAKSCIAEGETPALCKCYAGFVADNTTDKELSALTILTDPKHRGSLESALKALTAKGLTPGEIFKMAMKADALQGDAKARCEPESEE
;
A
#
# COMPACT_ATOMS: atom_id res chain seq x y z
N MET A 1 20.92 -8.14 47.15
CA MET A 1 20.70 -8.67 45.78
C MET A 1 19.21 -8.98 45.63
N LEU A 2 18.47 -8.12 44.95
CA LEU A 2 17.09 -8.36 44.52
C LEU A 2 17.06 -8.02 43.03
N VAL A 3 17.19 -9.07 42.21
CA VAL A 3 17.14 -8.97 40.75
C VAL A 3 15.67 -8.80 40.38
N LEU A 4 15.29 -7.57 40.05
CA LEU A 4 14.03 -7.28 39.40
C LEU A 4 14.05 -7.94 38.02
N VAL A 5 13.34 -9.05 37.91
CA VAL A 5 13.01 -9.70 36.64
C VAL A 5 12.08 -8.72 35.91
N PHE A 6 12.67 -7.88 35.08
CA PHE A 6 11.93 -7.11 34.08
C PHE A 6 11.30 -8.14 33.13
N PHE A 7 10.00 -8.35 33.30
CA PHE A 7 9.17 -8.90 32.25
C PHE A 7 9.25 -7.92 31.08
N SER A 8 10.12 -8.23 30.11
CA SER A 8 10.09 -7.61 28.80
C SER A 8 8.71 -7.86 28.21
N ILE A 9 7.87 -6.83 28.26
CA ILE A 9 6.68 -6.71 27.43
C ILE A 9 7.21 -6.56 26.00
N PHE A 10 7.61 -7.68 25.40
CA PHE A 10 7.69 -7.80 23.96
C PHE A 10 6.27 -7.57 23.46
N ASN A 11 5.97 -6.32 23.08
CA ASN A 11 4.87 -5.98 22.21
C ASN A 11 5.18 -6.65 20.86
N ILE A 12 4.98 -7.96 20.78
CA ILE A 12 4.75 -8.63 19.52
C ILE A 12 3.42 -8.04 19.08
N ALA A 13 3.50 -6.94 18.33
CA ALA A 13 2.42 -6.51 17.47
C ALA A 13 2.18 -7.70 16.55
N THR A 14 1.28 -8.58 16.98
CA THR A 14 0.76 -9.68 16.21
C THR A 14 0.25 -9.04 14.93
N LEU A 15 1.04 -9.13 13.87
CA LEU A 15 0.63 -8.90 12.49
C LEU A 15 -0.46 -9.94 12.22
N MET A 16 -1.67 -9.65 12.69
CA MET A 16 -2.84 -10.43 12.33
C MET A 16 -2.86 -10.43 10.80
N PRO A 17 -3.08 -11.58 10.15
CA PRO A 17 -3.20 -11.62 8.70
C PRO A 17 -4.40 -10.75 8.32
N VAL A 18 -4.12 -9.51 7.92
CA VAL A 18 -5.13 -8.58 7.44
C VAL A 18 -5.70 -9.20 6.18
N SER A 19 -6.97 -9.59 6.25
CA SER A 19 -7.69 -10.11 5.09
C SER A 19 -7.91 -8.96 4.13
N LEU A 20 -7.05 -8.86 3.11
CA LEU A 20 -7.13 -7.79 2.12
C LEU A 20 -8.29 -8.05 1.16
N GLY A 21 -9.05 -6.99 0.85
CA GLY A 21 -9.99 -6.99 -0.27
C GLY A 21 -9.28 -7.25 -1.61
N ALA A 22 -10.02 -7.62 -2.65
CA ALA A 22 -9.47 -8.10 -3.92
C ALA A 22 -8.48 -7.12 -4.58
N ASP A 23 -8.77 -5.81 -4.55
CA ASP A 23 -7.91 -4.79 -5.15
C ASP A 23 -6.66 -4.50 -4.29
N ALA A 24 -6.79 -4.48 -2.96
CA ALA A 24 -5.63 -4.43 -2.07
C ALA A 24 -4.73 -5.66 -2.21
N GLN A 25 -5.32 -6.85 -2.42
CA GLN A 25 -4.56 -8.06 -2.69
C GLN A 25 -3.80 -7.98 -4.03
N LYS A 26 -4.34 -7.31 -5.05
CA LYS A 26 -3.60 -7.04 -6.30
C LYS A 26 -2.42 -6.10 -6.06
N LEU A 27 -2.60 -5.03 -5.29
CA LEU A 27 -1.49 -4.14 -4.91
C LEU A 27 -0.37 -4.90 -4.21
N ALA A 28 -0.72 -5.75 -3.23
CA ALA A 28 0.26 -6.57 -2.53
C ALA A 28 1.01 -7.52 -3.49
N LYS A 29 0.31 -8.13 -4.45
CA LYS A 29 0.93 -9.01 -5.46
C LYS A 29 1.87 -8.25 -6.39
N SER A 30 1.47 -7.07 -6.87
CA SER A 30 2.34 -6.24 -7.70
C SER A 30 3.60 -5.85 -6.94
N CYS A 31 3.48 -5.44 -5.68
CA CYS A 31 4.63 -5.13 -4.81
C CYS A 31 5.58 -6.33 -4.62
N ILE A 32 5.03 -7.53 -4.37
CA ILE A 32 5.86 -8.76 -4.24
C ILE A 32 6.59 -9.06 -5.56
N ALA A 33 5.94 -8.82 -6.70
CA ALA A 33 6.56 -9.03 -8.01
C ALA A 33 7.74 -8.07 -8.28
N GLU A 34 7.80 -6.92 -7.60
CA GLU A 34 8.95 -6.00 -7.64
C GLU A 34 10.13 -6.45 -6.77
N GLY A 35 9.97 -7.52 -5.98
CA GLY A 35 11.03 -8.08 -5.14
C GLY A 35 10.90 -7.74 -3.65
N GLU A 36 9.82 -7.08 -3.23
CA GLU A 36 9.58 -6.73 -1.84
C GLU A 36 9.04 -7.91 -1.01
N THR A 37 9.24 -7.83 0.32
CA THR A 37 8.81 -8.94 1.20
C THR A 37 7.28 -9.03 1.28
N PRO A 38 6.70 -10.25 1.38
CA PRO A 38 5.25 -10.40 1.47
C PRO A 38 4.60 -9.72 2.67
N ALA A 39 5.31 -9.63 3.80
CA ALA A 39 4.82 -8.95 4.99
C ALA A 39 4.71 -7.44 4.76
N LEU A 40 5.75 -6.85 4.15
CA LEU A 40 5.81 -5.44 3.82
C LEU A 40 4.72 -5.07 2.81
N CYS A 41 4.60 -5.82 1.71
CA CYS A 41 3.58 -5.57 0.69
C CYS A 41 2.14 -5.70 1.20
N LYS A 42 1.89 -6.61 2.14
CA LYS A 42 0.57 -6.72 2.79
C LYS A 42 0.29 -5.53 3.70
N CYS A 43 1.30 -5.04 4.43
CA CYS A 43 1.17 -3.84 5.25
C CYS A 43 0.85 -2.61 4.38
N TYR A 44 1.62 -2.39 3.32
CA TYR A 44 1.37 -1.31 2.36
C TYR A 44 -0.03 -1.37 1.76
N ALA A 45 -0.42 -2.53 1.23
CA ALA A 45 -1.73 -2.70 0.61
C ALA A 45 -2.88 -2.51 1.60
N GLY A 46 -2.72 -2.96 2.85
CA GLY A 46 -3.69 -2.73 3.92
C GLY A 46 -3.82 -1.25 4.26
N PHE A 47 -2.69 -0.56 4.46
CA PHE A 47 -2.68 0.87 4.74
C PHE A 47 -3.35 1.69 3.64
N VAL A 48 -3.05 1.39 2.36
CA VAL A 48 -3.68 2.06 1.23
C VAL A 48 -5.19 1.80 1.21
N ALA A 49 -5.63 0.56 1.45
CA ALA A 49 -7.05 0.23 1.51
C ALA A 49 -7.79 0.98 2.63
N ASP A 50 -7.16 1.13 3.80
CA ASP A 50 -7.76 1.83 4.95
C ASP A 50 -7.83 3.36 4.76
N ASN A 51 -7.02 3.92 3.86
CA ASN A 51 -6.93 5.37 3.62
C ASN A 51 -7.49 5.80 2.26
N THR A 52 -8.17 4.89 1.55
CA THR A 52 -8.78 5.17 0.25
C THR A 52 -10.20 4.64 0.17
N THR A 53 -11.00 5.24 -0.72
CA THR A 53 -12.30 4.65 -1.11
C THR A 53 -12.10 3.52 -2.11
N ASP A 54 -13.09 2.65 -2.31
CA ASP A 54 -13.03 1.58 -3.32
C ASP A 54 -12.70 2.10 -4.73
N LYS A 55 -13.25 3.27 -5.11
CA LYS A 55 -12.97 3.91 -6.41
C LYS A 55 -11.51 4.31 -6.52
N GLU A 56 -10.97 4.91 -5.46
CA GLU A 56 -9.57 5.36 -5.38
C GLU A 56 -8.62 4.17 -5.35
N LEU A 57 -8.91 3.14 -4.55
CA LEU A 57 -8.14 1.90 -4.47
C LEU A 57 -8.07 1.23 -5.84
N SER A 58 -9.20 1.11 -6.54
CA SER A 58 -9.24 0.55 -7.89
C SER A 58 -8.41 1.38 -8.88
N ALA A 59 -8.45 2.70 -8.79
CA ALA A 59 -7.62 3.58 -9.63
C ALA A 59 -6.11 3.40 -9.34
N LEU A 60 -5.71 3.30 -8.07
CA LEU A 60 -4.33 3.04 -7.68
C LEU A 60 -3.84 1.67 -8.17
N THR A 61 -4.70 0.65 -8.18
CA THR A 61 -4.33 -0.65 -8.73
C THR A 61 -4.01 -0.58 -10.22
N ILE A 62 -4.74 0.23 -10.99
CA ILE A 62 -4.49 0.44 -12.42
C ILE A 62 -3.16 1.18 -12.63
N LEU A 63 -2.88 2.21 -11.83
CA LEU A 63 -1.65 3.00 -11.94
C LEU A 63 -0.40 2.17 -11.62
N THR A 64 -0.51 1.20 -10.73
CA THR A 64 0.60 0.35 -10.27
C THR A 64 0.72 -0.97 -11.04
N ASP A 65 -0.28 -1.33 -11.84
CA ASP A 65 -0.31 -2.56 -12.64
C ASP A 65 0.85 -2.58 -13.66
N PRO A 66 1.72 -3.61 -13.62
CA PRO A 66 2.82 -3.76 -14.57
C PRO A 66 2.40 -3.67 -16.05
N LYS A 67 1.17 -4.05 -16.39
CA LYS A 67 0.62 -3.99 -17.76
C LYS A 67 0.62 -2.56 -18.34
N HIS A 68 0.55 -1.55 -17.47
CA HIS A 68 0.49 -0.15 -17.88
C HIS A 68 1.85 0.56 -17.74
N ARG A 69 2.86 -0.09 -17.16
CA ARG A 69 4.20 0.47 -17.00
C ARG A 69 4.90 0.53 -18.36
N GLY A 70 5.07 1.75 -18.87
CA GLY A 70 5.65 2.02 -20.19
C GLY A 70 4.68 2.68 -21.16
N SER A 71 3.39 2.79 -20.82
CA SER A 71 2.43 3.56 -21.61
C SER A 71 1.48 4.34 -20.70
N LEU A 72 1.81 5.62 -20.52
CA LEU A 72 0.94 6.56 -19.82
C LEU A 72 -0.46 6.60 -20.47
N GLU A 73 -0.52 6.54 -21.80
CA GLU A 73 -1.78 6.49 -22.55
C GLU A 73 -2.62 5.26 -22.18
N SER A 74 -2.00 4.09 -22.05
CA SER A 74 -2.68 2.85 -21.63
C SER A 74 -3.26 2.98 -20.21
N ALA A 75 -2.49 3.53 -19.28
CA ALA A 75 -2.94 3.81 -17.91
C ALA A 75 -4.11 4.81 -17.89
N LEU A 76 -3.98 5.94 -18.59
CA LEU A 76 -5.00 6.97 -18.69
C LEU A 76 -6.30 6.45 -19.31
N LYS A 77 -6.19 5.63 -20.36
CA LYS A 77 -7.34 4.99 -21.01
C LYS A 77 -8.06 4.04 -20.05
N ALA A 78 -7.32 3.24 -19.27
CA ALA A 78 -7.91 2.35 -18.27
C ALA A 78 -8.61 3.11 -17.14
N LEU A 79 -8.03 4.22 -16.66
CA LEU A 79 -8.63 5.08 -15.64
C LEU A 79 -9.87 5.82 -16.15
N THR A 80 -9.83 6.33 -17.38
CA THR A 80 -10.97 7.00 -18.01
C THR A 80 -12.12 6.00 -18.25
N ALA A 81 -11.80 4.76 -18.64
CA ALA A 81 -12.79 3.68 -18.76
C ALA A 81 -13.46 3.30 -17.43
N LYS A 82 -12.83 3.63 -16.29
CA LYS A 82 -13.42 3.51 -14.95
C LYS A 82 -14.25 4.74 -14.53
N GLY A 83 -14.43 5.69 -15.44
CA GLY A 83 -15.20 6.91 -15.18
C GLY A 83 -14.45 7.94 -14.33
N LEU A 84 -13.12 7.89 -14.31
CA LEU A 84 -12.32 8.97 -13.72
C LEU A 84 -12.14 10.10 -14.74
N THR A 85 -12.33 11.32 -14.27
CA THR A 85 -11.98 12.54 -15.01
C THR A 85 -10.48 12.81 -14.95
N PRO A 86 -9.91 13.61 -15.88
CA PRO A 86 -8.50 14.00 -15.82
C PRO A 86 -8.10 14.63 -14.48
N GLY A 87 -8.97 15.45 -13.88
CA GLY A 87 -8.72 16.07 -12.57
C GLY A 87 -8.68 15.04 -11.43
N GLU A 88 -9.56 14.04 -11.46
CA GLU A 88 -9.52 12.93 -10.50
C GLU A 88 -8.25 12.08 -10.67
N ILE A 89 -7.84 11.80 -11.91
CA ILE A 89 -6.60 11.06 -12.18
C ILE A 89 -5.38 11.80 -11.62
N PHE A 90 -5.30 13.12 -11.86
CA PHE A 90 -4.22 13.94 -11.32
C PHE A 90 -4.21 13.94 -9.79
N LYS A 91 -5.38 14.10 -9.17
CA LYS A 91 -5.53 14.02 -7.71
C LYS A 91 -5.09 12.65 -7.17
N MET A 92 -5.37 11.57 -7.91
CA MET A 92 -4.93 10.23 -7.53
C MET A 92 -3.42 10.06 -7.59
N ALA A 93 -2.75 10.64 -8.59
CA ALA A 93 -1.29 10.62 -8.66
C ALA A 93 -0.66 11.33 -7.45
N MET A 94 -1.18 12.50 -7.07
CA MET A 94 -0.74 13.19 -5.86
C MET A 94 -1.03 12.40 -4.58
N LYS A 95 -2.22 11.78 -4.49
CA LYS A 95 -2.59 10.97 -3.32
C LYS A 95 -1.70 9.73 -3.20
N ALA A 96 -1.32 9.10 -4.32
CA ALA A 96 -0.42 7.96 -4.32
C ALA A 96 0.94 8.28 -3.70
N ASP A 97 1.52 9.43 -4.06
CA ASP A 97 2.79 9.91 -3.52
C ASP A 97 2.73 10.14 -2.00
N ALA A 98 1.69 10.83 -1.52
CA ALA A 98 1.47 11.04 -0.09
C ALA A 98 1.28 9.72 0.67
N LEU A 99 0.45 8.81 0.13
CA LEU A 99 0.20 7.50 0.73
C LEU A 99 1.47 6.64 0.78
N GLN A 100 2.37 6.78 -0.20
CA GLN A 100 3.63 6.04 -0.22
C GLN A 100 4.53 6.46 0.95
N GLY A 101 4.65 7.78 1.21
CA GLY A 101 5.41 8.30 2.35
C GLY A 101 4.86 7.82 3.68
N ASP A 102 3.55 7.97 3.90
CA ASP A 102 2.90 7.59 5.15
C ASP A 102 2.92 6.08 5.39
N ALA A 103 2.68 5.29 4.34
CA ALA A 103 2.72 3.85 4.43
C ALA A 103 4.14 3.34 4.72
N LYS A 104 5.18 4.00 4.17
CA LYS A 104 6.56 3.67 4.48
C LYS A 104 6.88 3.91 5.95
N ALA A 105 6.55 5.08 6.46
CA ALA A 105 6.74 5.39 7.88
C ALA A 105 6.00 4.39 8.81
N ARG A 106 4.85 3.88 8.37
CA ARG A 106 4.03 2.92 9.14
C ARG A 106 4.54 1.48 9.08
N CYS A 107 5.01 1.05 7.91
CA CYS A 107 5.32 -0.35 7.59
C CYS A 107 6.81 -0.67 7.67
N GLU A 108 7.66 0.35 7.55
CA GLU A 108 9.12 0.32 7.74
C GLU A 108 9.50 1.39 8.77
N PRO A 109 9.08 1.24 10.04
CA PRO A 109 9.56 2.17 11.06
C PRO A 109 11.08 2.05 11.11
N GLU A 110 11.78 3.18 10.96
CA GLU A 110 13.22 3.23 11.18
C GLU A 110 13.49 2.60 12.55
N SER A 111 14.27 1.52 12.58
CA SER A 111 14.83 1.07 13.85
C SER A 111 15.75 2.19 14.30
N GLU A 112 15.34 2.91 15.35
CA GLU A 112 16.21 3.85 16.05
C GLU A 112 17.51 3.09 16.40
N GLU A 113 18.59 3.36 15.68
CA GLU A 113 19.97 3.04 16.09
C GLU A 113 20.47 4.08 17.09
#